data_AF-A0A8H7IG89-F1
#
_entry.id   AF-A0A8H7IG89-F1
#
_cell.length_a   1.000
_cell.length_b   1.000
_cell.length_c   1.000
_cell.angle_alpha   90.00
_cell.angle_beta   90.00
_cell.angle_gamma   90.00
#
_symmetry.space_group_name_H-M   'P 1'
#
loop_
_entity.id
_entity.type
_entity.pdbx_description
1 polymer ?
#
loop_
_entity_poly.entity_id
_entity_poly.type
_entity_poly.pdbx_seq_one_letter_code
_entity_poly.pdbx_strand_id
1 'polypeptide(L)'
;MYAMLRFYHTIQIQASIPSSVPLLPPPPPPSLPPPPTAINLTPLVGYPPDPRSLTLFNLYASQAASIAWPKAGQLNRRPVIVGLALKRTKIPSTREDIDDDDFVVSEDDRQTFNEIMYMLMDCLD
;
A
#
# COMPACT_ATOMS: atom_id res chain seq x y z
N MET A 1 28.94 8.66 19.69
CA MET A 1 28.14 7.43 19.50
C MET A 1 27.01 7.79 18.55
N TYR A 2 27.23 7.65 17.23
CA TYR A 2 26.24 8.02 16.22
C TYR A 2 25.14 6.96 16.21
N ALA A 3 23.92 7.35 16.57
CA ALA A 3 22.75 6.53 16.39
C ALA A 3 22.59 6.27 14.89
N MET A 4 22.80 5.02 14.50
CA MET A 4 22.55 4.52 13.16
C MET A 4 21.03 4.56 12.95
N LEU A 5 20.51 5.72 12.51
CA LEU A 5 19.14 5.86 12.03
C LEU A 5 18.99 4.86 10.88
N ARG A 6 18.35 3.73 11.15
CA ARG A 6 17.87 2.86 10.07
C ARG A 6 16.81 3.69 9.33
N PHE A 7 17.17 4.21 8.17
CA PHE A 7 16.30 5.02 7.32
C PHE A 7 15.14 4.16 6.80
N TYR A 8 14.12 3.94 7.63
CA TYR A 8 12.81 3.55 7.15
C TYR A 8 12.27 4.73 6.35
N HIS A 9 12.19 4.58 5.03
CA HIS A 9 11.58 5.59 4.18
C HIS A 9 10.09 5.53 4.44
N THR A 10 9.62 6.52 5.22
CA THR A 10 8.21 6.66 5.54
C THR A 10 7.61 7.63 4.53
N ILE A 11 6.56 7.19 3.85
CA ILE A 11 5.76 8.03 2.97
C ILE A 11 4.35 8.12 3.50
N GLN A 12 3.74 9.29 3.36
CA GLN A 12 2.32 9.48 3.58
C GLN A 12 1.66 9.77 2.26
N ILE A 13 0.62 9.00 1.94
CA ILE A 13 -0.15 9.14 0.70
C ILE A 13 -1.59 9.40 1.07
N GLN A 14 -2.16 10.44 0.49
CA GLN A 14 -3.59 10.69 0.53
C GLN A 14 -4.26 9.93 -0.61
N ALA A 15 -5.16 9.04 -0.28
CA ALA A 15 -6.07 8.40 -1.22
C ALA A 15 -7.41 9.13 -1.23
N SER A 16 -7.90 9.49 -2.41
CA SER A 16 -9.22 10.09 -2.60
C SER A 16 -9.93 9.46 -3.80
N ILE A 17 -11.25 9.46 -3.77
CA ILE A 17 -12.09 9.01 -4.88
C ILE A 17 -13.07 10.11 -5.27
N PRO A 18 -13.31 10.32 -6.58
CA PRO A 18 -14.35 11.24 -7.02
C PRO A 18 -15.73 10.85 -6.48
N SER A 19 -16.59 11.85 -6.26
CA SER A 19 -17.99 11.64 -5.83
C SER A 19 -18.85 10.91 -6.88
N SER A 20 -18.38 10.84 -8.12
CA SER A 20 -19.05 10.13 -9.22
C SER A 20 -18.84 8.61 -9.22
N VAL A 21 -17.84 8.10 -8.49
CA VAL A 21 -17.50 6.66 -8.50
C VAL A 21 -18.35 5.93 -7.46
N PRO A 22 -19.17 4.94 -7.81
CA PRO A 22 -19.93 4.19 -6.82
C PRO A 22 -18.99 3.40 -5.91
N LEU A 23 -19.18 3.48 -4.60
CA LEU A 23 -18.49 2.61 -3.66
C LEU A 23 -19.15 1.23 -3.72
N LEU A 24 -18.41 0.24 -4.21
CA LEU A 24 -18.87 -1.13 -4.27
C LEU A 24 -19.02 -1.69 -2.84
N PRO A 25 -20.02 -2.56 -2.60
CA PRO A 25 -20.11 -3.28 -1.33
C PRO A 25 -18.84 -4.13 -1.13
N PRO A 26 -18.36 -4.27 0.11
CA PRO A 26 -17.20 -5.11 0.39
C PRO A 26 -17.51 -6.57 0.00
N PRO A 27 -16.57 -7.28 -0.65
CA PRO A 27 -16.77 -8.67 -1.00
C PRO A 27 -16.83 -9.55 0.26
N PRO A 28 -17.44 -10.74 0.19
CA PRO A 28 -17.46 -11.66 1.33
C PRO A 28 -16.03 -12.09 1.69
N PRO A 29 -15.71 -12.22 2.99
CA PRO A 29 -14.43 -12.76 3.42
C PRO A 29 -14.24 -14.18 2.84
N PRO A 30 -13.01 -14.57 2.44
CA PRO A 30 -11.73 -13.89 2.71
C PRO A 30 -11.29 -12.96 1.58
N SER A 31 -12.18 -12.34 0.80
CA SER A 31 -11.75 -11.49 -0.32
C SER A 31 -11.43 -10.06 0.13
N LEU A 32 -10.32 -9.50 -0.36
CA LEU A 32 -10.02 -8.07 -0.19
C LEU A 32 -10.83 -7.22 -1.19
N PRO A 33 -11.30 -6.00 -0.81
CA PRO A 33 -12.05 -5.14 -1.72
C PRO A 33 -11.15 -4.65 -2.87
N PRO A 34 -11.63 -4.66 -4.12
CA PRO A 34 -10.84 -4.18 -5.24
C PRO A 34 -10.64 -2.66 -5.15
N PRO A 35 -9.44 -2.14 -5.46
CA PRO A 35 -9.22 -0.71 -5.47
C PRO A 35 -10.00 -0.03 -6.60
N PRO A 36 -10.66 1.11 -6.33
CA PRO A 36 -11.38 1.87 -7.37
C PRO A 36 -10.45 2.29 -8.50
N THR A 37 -10.86 2.09 -9.75
CA THR A 37 -10.08 2.47 -10.94
C THR A 37 -9.81 3.97 -11.05
N ALA A 38 -10.65 4.79 -10.43
CA ALA A 38 -10.53 6.24 -10.41
C ALA A 38 -9.97 6.79 -9.08
N ILE A 39 -9.29 5.95 -8.30
CA ILE A 39 -8.56 6.39 -7.11
C ILE A 39 -7.47 7.40 -7.50
N ASN A 40 -7.38 8.49 -6.73
CA ASN A 40 -6.32 9.47 -6.85
C ASN A 40 -5.42 9.39 -5.61
N LEU A 41 -4.13 9.14 -5.86
CA LEU A 41 -3.09 9.01 -4.84
C LEU A 41 -2.18 10.24 -4.89
N THR A 42 -2.21 11.03 -3.82
CA THR A 42 -1.41 12.24 -3.69
C THR A 42 -0.37 12.03 -2.59
N PRO A 43 0.94 11.97 -2.89
CA PRO A 43 1.96 11.91 -1.86
C PRO A 43 1.97 13.24 -1.07
N LEU A 44 1.89 13.15 0.26
CA LEU A 44 1.87 14.31 1.16
C LEU A 44 3.25 14.56 1.78
N VAL A 45 3.90 13.51 2.27
CA VAL A 45 5.18 13.58 3.00
C VAL A 45 6.05 12.41 2.60
N GLY A 46 7.36 12.66 2.46
CA GLY A 46 8.34 11.65 2.07
C GLY A 46 8.40 11.47 0.56
N TYR A 47 9.57 11.07 0.07
CA TYR A 47 9.76 10.69 -1.32
C TYR A 47 10.27 9.25 -1.35
N PRO A 48 9.68 8.37 -2.19
CA PRO A 48 10.20 7.03 -2.32
C PRO A 48 11.60 7.08 -2.95
N PRO A 49 12.54 6.24 -2.50
CA PRO A 49 13.91 6.29 -2.97
C PRO A 49 14.05 5.98 -4.47
N ASP A 50 13.07 5.28 -5.05
CA ASP A 50 13.02 4.94 -6.47
C ASP A 50 11.57 4.87 -7.00
N PRO A 51 11.35 5.02 -8.32
CA PRO A 51 10.02 4.95 -8.93
C PRO A 51 9.30 3.61 -8.72
N ARG A 52 10.01 2.49 -8.53
CA ARG A 52 9.39 1.17 -8.34
C ARG A 52 8.87 1.02 -6.90
N SER A 53 9.61 1.54 -5.92
CA SER A 53 9.15 1.69 -4.54
C SER A 53 7.87 2.53 -4.48
N LEU A 54 7.76 3.60 -5.27
CA LEU A 54 6.53 4.40 -5.37
C LEU A 54 5.33 3.55 -5.81
N THR A 55 5.51 2.66 -6.79
CA THR A 55 4.46 1.74 -7.23
C THR A 55 3.99 0.82 -6.11
N LEU A 56 4.92 0.27 -5.31
CA LEU A 56 4.57 -0.54 -4.13
C LEU A 56 3.81 0.28 -3.09
N PHE A 57 4.29 1.48 -2.75
CA PHE A 57 3.59 2.35 -1.81
C PHE A 57 2.18 2.71 -2.31
N ASN A 58 2.02 2.97 -3.61
CA ASN A 58 0.73 3.24 -4.22
C ASN A 58 -0.20 2.02 -4.16
N LEU A 59 0.32 0.82 -4.38
CA LEU A 59 -0.44 -0.43 -4.26
C LEU A 59 -0.96 -0.63 -2.83
N TYR A 60 -0.08 -0.51 -1.83
CA TYR A 60 -0.47 -0.62 -0.42
C TYR A 60 -1.48 0.47 -0.01
N ALA A 61 -1.25 1.72 -0.42
CA ALA A 61 -2.12 2.84 -0.09
C ALA A 61 -3.51 2.71 -0.74
N SER A 62 -3.56 2.30 -2.02
CA SER A 62 -4.83 2.08 -2.71
C SER A 62 -5.66 0.96 -2.09
N GLN A 63 -5.02 -0.15 -1.73
CA GLN A 63 -5.69 -1.27 -1.09
C GLN A 63 -6.19 -0.90 0.31
N ALA A 64 -5.35 -0.27 1.13
CA ALA A 64 -5.74 0.17 2.47
C ALA A 64 -6.90 1.17 2.45
N ALA A 65 -6.87 2.15 1.53
CA ALA A 65 -7.97 3.09 1.37
C ALA A 65 -9.29 2.40 0.97
N SER A 66 -9.19 1.35 0.14
CA SER A 66 -10.32 0.57 -0.32
C SER A 66 -10.95 -0.28 0.79
N ILE A 67 -10.17 -0.66 1.80
CA ILE A 67 -10.68 -1.31 3.01
C ILE A 67 -11.34 -0.26 3.93
N ALA A 68 -10.78 0.95 4.02
CA ALA A 68 -11.30 1.99 4.90
C ALA A 68 -12.61 2.63 4.42
N TRP A 69 -12.82 2.86 3.11
CA TRP A 69 -14.02 3.56 2.62
C TRP A 69 -15.35 2.87 2.90
N PRO A 70 -15.51 1.55 2.70
CA PRO A 70 -16.75 0.86 3.04
C PRO A 70 -17.12 1.03 4.52
N LYS A 71 -16.12 1.05 5.42
CA LYS A 71 -16.31 1.21 6.87
C LYS A 71 -16.68 2.64 7.27
N ALA A 72 -16.13 3.65 6.59
CA ALA A 72 -16.47 5.07 6.82
C ALA A 72 -17.92 5.41 6.43
N GLY A 73 -18.55 4.57 5.59
CA GLY A 73 -19.92 4.71 5.14
C GLY A 73 -20.05 5.44 3.79
N GLN A 74 -21.05 5.07 3.01
CA GLN A 74 -21.30 5.54 1.63
C GLN A 74 -21.37 7.06 1.46
N LEU A 75 -21.78 7.77 2.53
CA LEU A 75 -21.94 9.22 2.56
C LEU A 75 -20.66 9.97 2.97
N ASN A 76 -19.68 9.28 3.56
CA ASN A 76 -18.42 9.86 4.02
C ASN A 76 -17.27 9.42 3.13
N ARG A 77 -17.20 9.98 1.92
CA ARG A 77 -16.07 9.80 0.98
C ARG A 77 -14.88 10.68 1.35
N ARG A 78 -14.49 10.63 2.61
CA ARG A 78 -13.38 11.43 3.11
C ARG A 78 -12.08 10.89 2.51
N PRO A 79 -11.12 11.77 2.16
CA PRO A 79 -9.77 11.33 1.82
C PRO A 79 -9.18 10.51 2.97
N VAL A 80 -8.54 9.39 2.65
CA VAL A 80 -7.84 8.53 3.60
C VAL A 80 -6.36 8.83 3.51
N ILE A 81 -5.71 9.08 4.65
CA ILE A 81 -4.26 9.27 4.71
C ILE A 81 -3.64 7.96 5.16
N VAL A 82 -2.77 7.40 4.31
CA VAL A 82 -2.06 6.15 4.59
C VAL A 82 -0.58 6.48 4.81
N GLY A 83 -0.09 6.20 6.03
CA GLY A 83 1.33 6.26 6.35
C GLY A 83 1.97 4.88 6.19
N LEU A 84 2.96 4.77 5.31
CA LEU A 84 3.64 3.52 5.00
C LEU A 84 5.14 3.65 5.26
N ALA A 85 5.71 2.67 5.95
CA ALA A 85 7.14 2.55 6.18
C ALA A 85 7.61 1.16 5.73
N LEU A 86 7.95 1.03 4.45
CA LEU A 86 8.42 -0.24 3.88
C LEU A 86 9.95 -0.31 3.96
N LYS A 87 10.47 -1.47 4.36
CA LYS A 87 11.91 -1.75 4.37
C LYS A 87 12.27 -2.53 3.11
N ARG A 88 13.28 -2.07 2.37
CA ARG A 88 13.82 -2.82 1.24
C ARG A 88 14.47 -4.11 1.75
N THR A 89 13.88 -5.25 1.39
CA THR A 89 14.48 -6.57 1.56
C THR A 89 15.41 -6.81 0.37
N LYS A 90 16.71 -6.87 0.62
CA LYS A 90 17.67 -7.33 -0.38
C LYS A 90 17.44 -8.84 -0.51
N ILE A 91 16.87 -9.28 -1.63
CA ILE A 91 16.83 -10.70 -1.96
C ILE A 91 18.29 -11.18 -1.96
N PRO A 92 18.69 -12.18 -1.19
CA PRO A 92 20.03 -12.74 -1.28
C PRO A 92 20.14 -13.39 -2.66
N SER A 93 20.74 -12.69 -3.60
CA SER A 93 21.02 -13.18 -4.93
C SER A 93 22.00 -14.36 -4.82
N THR A 94 21.50 -15.59 -4.90
CA THR A 94 22.33 -16.78 -5.17
C THR A 94 22.76 -16.84 -6.63
N ARG A 95 22.65 -15.74 -7.37
CA ARG A 95 23.16 -15.60 -8.74
C ARG A 95 23.75 -14.20 -8.85
N GLU A 96 25.08 -14.15 -8.75
CA GLU A 96 25.86 -13.19 -9.52
C GLU A 96 25.30 -13.27 -10.96
N ASP A 97 25.05 -12.14 -11.63
CA ASP A 97 24.56 -12.00 -13.03
C ASP A 97 23.10 -11.52 -13.25
N ILE A 98 22.30 -11.23 -12.22
CA ILE A 98 21.00 -10.54 -12.43
C ILE A 98 21.21 -9.04 -12.24
N ASP A 99 21.01 -8.26 -13.30
CA ASP A 99 20.96 -6.79 -13.25
C ASP A 99 20.09 -6.33 -12.06
N ASP A 100 20.53 -5.31 -11.32
CA ASP A 100 19.80 -4.66 -10.20
C ASP A 100 18.40 -4.09 -10.60
N ASP A 101 17.98 -4.31 -11.85
CA ASP A 101 16.73 -3.89 -12.46
C ASP A 101 15.59 -4.94 -12.33
N ASP A 102 15.90 -6.23 -12.12
CA ASP A 102 14.88 -7.28 -12.09
C ASP A 102 14.33 -7.53 -10.67
N PHE A 103 13.53 -6.56 -10.18
CA PHE A 103 12.76 -6.71 -8.94
C PHE A 103 11.59 -7.68 -9.18
N VAL A 104 11.81 -8.96 -8.91
CA VAL A 104 10.77 -9.99 -8.93
C VAL A 104 10.00 -9.93 -7.61
N VAL A 105 8.71 -9.59 -7.66
CA VAL A 105 7.79 -9.73 -6.53
C VAL A 105 7.72 -11.22 -6.17
N SER A 106 8.24 -11.58 -5.00
CA SER A 106 8.25 -12.98 -4.58
C SER A 106 6.87 -13.43 -4.10
N GLU A 107 6.67 -14.74 -3.98
CA GLU A 107 5.47 -15.27 -3.32
C GLU A 107 5.39 -14.81 -1.85
N ASP A 108 6.54 -14.64 -1.19
CA ASP A 108 6.60 -14.12 0.18
C ASP A 108 6.12 -12.66 0.26
N ASP A 109 6.43 -11.84 -0.75
CA ASP A 109 5.94 -10.45 -0.81
C ASP A 109 4.42 -10.41 -0.98
N ARG A 110 3.87 -11.31 -1.80
CA ARG A 110 2.42 -11.46 -2.00
C ARG A 110 1.74 -11.95 -0.72
N GLN A 111 2.33 -12.91 -0.03
CA GLN A 111 1.83 -13.42 1.24
C GLN A 111 1.81 -12.30 2.29
N THR A 112 2.93 -11.58 2.43
CA THR A 112 3.08 -10.45 3.34
C THR A 112 2.04 -9.36 3.07
N PHE A 113 1.83 -9.01 1.79
CA PHE A 113 0.81 -8.04 1.38
C PHE A 113 -0.59 -8.47 1.85
N ASN A 114 -0.97 -9.72 1.58
CA ASN A 114 -2.29 -10.24 1.97
C ASN A 114 -2.47 -10.23 3.49
N GLU A 115 -1.48 -10.73 4.24
CA GLU A 115 -1.53 -10.76 5.71
C GLU A 115 -1.70 -9.36 6.31
N ILE A 116 -0.94 -8.38 5.82
CA ILE A 116 -1.07 -6.99 6.28
C ILE A 116 -2.47 -6.44 6.00
N MET A 117 -3.01 -6.71 4.81
CA MET A 117 -4.34 -6.21 4.43
C MET A 117 -5.47 -6.88 5.21
N TYR A 118 -5.36 -8.18 5.51
CA TYR A 118 -6.32 -8.85 6.40
C TYR A 118 -6.24 -8.33 7.83
N MET A 119 -5.03 -8.15 8.38
CA MET A 119 -4.87 -7.53 9.69
C MET A 119 -5.48 -6.12 9.74
N LEU A 120 -5.30 -5.33 8.67
CA LEU A 120 -5.88 -3.99 8.57
C LEU A 120 -7.41 -4.03 8.48
N MET A 121 -7.97 -5.01 7.77
CA MET A 121 -9.41 -5.24 7.71
C MET A 121 -9.98 -5.57 9.09
N ASP A 122 -9.34 -6.47 9.83
CA ASP A 122 -9.74 -6.85 11.20
C ASP A 122 -9.63 -5.68 12.19
N CYS A 123 -8.64 -4.78 12.01
CA CYS A 123 -8.48 -3.60 12.86
C CYS A 123 -9.55 -2.51 12.64
N LEU A 124 -10.24 -2.54 11.49
CA LEU A 124 -11.23 -1.54 11.09
C LEU A 124 -12.68 -2.04 11.24
N ASP A 125 -12.88 -3.28 11.69
CA ASP A 125 -14.16 -3.83 12.16
C ASP A 125 -14.39 -3.52 13.65
#